data_AF-A0AB40DLC9-F1
#
_entry.id   AF-A0AB40DLC9-F1
#
_cell.length_a   1.000
_cell.length_b   1.000
_cell.length_c   1.000
_cell.angle_alpha   90.00
_cell.angle_beta   90.00
_cell.angle_gamma   90.00
#
_symmetry.space_group_name_H-M   'P 1'
#
loop_
_entity.id
_entity.type
_entity.pdbx_description
1 polymer ?
#
loop_
_entity_poly.entity_id
_entity_poly.type
_entity_poly.pdbx_seq_one_letter_code
_entity_poly.pdbx_strand_id
1 'polypeptide(L)'
;MNIFLPYIVLLMTLRITSARSMSFDPPYYGYDSYLDTYLDNTSDDMSSKEVKCDRDGNAPGTVEPPPYLGYQTHSPYQYNPSSCGNNRDRDRDRDRDRNRDRDRERERDRDNCDSSESDTNKSRMKATHIAQNAAQVAKAANDAQAAAAQDASRQVKMQLADKAISAARAADAVLEGKQAIVKNFGREVREAEAVVEQVSASLESSESNVDAACAAAKTAEAQALAFRAMVEQTRATLTDVDGLIERANADLEEKTQMLTAAKARGDRLGRQMAQARSEYEQVKEAACRAASAAVEAKQKVSSSNFLPLGGGGGGGGACGGGGAGGGGGAGGGGSAGGGGGLPPPQKTGGCGSYGHDSGTCQALLELYRQRRRQQQRKRREKLRNRATRGREESIYEDHSFDLMRPIF
;
A
#
# COMPACT_ATOMS: atom_id res chain seq x y z
N MET A 1 -23.90 -42.08 5.35
CA MET A 1 -23.55 -40.90 4.54
C MET A 1 -22.72 -39.89 5.36
N ASN A 2 -21.51 -40.24 5.81
CA ASN A 2 -20.66 -39.36 6.65
C ASN A 2 -19.18 -39.30 6.17
N ILE A 3 -18.92 -39.56 4.88
CA ILE A 3 -17.55 -39.57 4.33
C ILE A 3 -17.09 -38.16 3.91
N PHE A 4 -18.02 -37.21 3.77
CA PHE A 4 -17.68 -35.85 3.30
C PHE A 4 -17.03 -34.96 4.37
N LEU A 5 -17.35 -35.13 5.65
CA LEU A 5 -16.75 -34.33 6.73
C LEU A 5 -15.23 -34.50 6.88
N PRO A 6 -14.65 -35.72 6.90
CA PRO A 6 -13.20 -35.87 7.03
C PRO A 6 -12.43 -35.30 5.82
N TYR A 7 -13.03 -35.32 4.62
CA TYR A 7 -12.39 -34.83 3.41
C TYR A 7 -12.27 -33.30 3.38
N ILE A 8 -13.29 -32.58 3.90
CA ILE A 8 -13.26 -31.12 4.01
C ILE A 8 -12.23 -30.68 5.05
N VAL A 9 -12.13 -31.38 6.18
CA VAL A 9 -11.11 -31.09 7.21
C VAL A 9 -9.70 -31.33 6.66
N LEU A 10 -9.48 -32.40 5.90
CA LEU A 10 -8.19 -32.70 5.27
C LEU A 10 -7.78 -31.63 4.24
N LEU A 11 -8.71 -31.13 3.43
CA LEU A 11 -8.43 -30.07 2.45
C LEU A 11 -8.13 -28.72 3.12
N MET A 12 -8.79 -28.41 4.22
CA MET A 12 -8.50 -27.20 5.01
C MET A 12 -7.13 -27.27 5.67
N THR A 13 -6.74 -28.41 6.25
CA THR A 13 -5.42 -28.56 6.88
C THR A 13 -4.29 -28.50 5.86
N LEU A 14 -4.45 -29.11 4.68
CA LEU A 14 -3.48 -29.03 3.57
C LEU A 14 -3.28 -27.60 3.03
N ARG A 15 -4.33 -26.78 2.99
CA ARG A 15 -4.22 -25.37 2.57
C ARG A 15 -3.48 -24.51 3.60
N ILE A 16 -3.68 -24.75 4.89
CA ILE A 16 -3.02 -23.98 5.96
C ILE A 16 -1.52 -24.33 6.02
N THR A 17 -1.15 -25.59 5.83
CA THR A 17 0.28 -25.97 5.80
C THR A 17 1.00 -25.45 4.55
N SER A 18 0.34 -25.40 3.39
CA SER A 18 0.95 -24.84 2.18
C SER A 18 1.16 -23.31 2.25
N ALA A 19 0.36 -22.59 3.04
CA ALA A 19 0.57 -21.16 3.26
C ALA A 19 1.73 -20.87 4.23
N ARG A 20 2.04 -21.81 5.14
CA ARG A 20 3.14 -21.68 6.10
C ARG A 20 4.52 -21.95 5.50
N SER A 21 4.62 -22.70 4.40
CA SER A 21 5.90 -22.96 3.72
C SER A 21 6.39 -21.81 2.83
N MET A 22 5.67 -20.69 2.76
CA MET A 22 6.10 -19.46 2.09
C MET A 22 6.45 -18.32 3.06
N SER A 23 6.52 -18.59 4.37
CA SER A 23 7.17 -17.64 5.29
C SER A 23 8.67 -17.71 5.06
N PHE A 24 9.15 -16.75 4.29
CA PHE A 24 10.53 -16.29 4.21
C PHE A 24 11.12 -16.25 5.64
N ASP A 25 11.97 -17.20 6.01
CA ASP A 25 12.88 -17.02 7.14
C ASP A 25 13.92 -15.99 6.68
N PRO A 26 13.94 -14.75 7.22
CA PRO A 26 15.01 -13.83 6.92
C PRO A 26 16.33 -14.42 7.45
N PRO A 27 17.44 -14.31 6.70
CA PRO A 27 18.73 -14.80 7.19
C PRO A 27 19.06 -14.10 8.51
N TYR A 28 19.40 -14.92 9.49
CA TYR A 28 19.83 -14.55 10.83
C TYR A 28 21.11 -13.70 10.76
N TYR A 29 20.97 -12.41 10.45
CA TYR A 29 22.03 -11.43 10.63
C TYR A 29 22.01 -10.99 12.09
N GLY A 30 23.03 -11.43 12.83
CA GLY A 30 23.32 -10.94 14.17
C GLY A 30 23.49 -9.43 14.14
N TYR A 31 22.48 -8.71 14.59
CA TYR A 31 22.56 -7.29 14.87
C TYR A 31 23.07 -7.12 16.30
N ASP A 32 24.27 -6.57 16.38
CA ASP A 32 24.88 -6.09 17.61
C ASP A 32 23.99 -5.05 18.30
N SER A 33 23.89 -5.24 19.61
CA SER A 33 23.14 -4.49 20.60
C SER A 33 23.64 -3.04 20.77
N TYR A 34 23.27 -2.12 19.88
CA TYR A 34 23.63 -0.69 20.05
C TYR A 34 22.59 0.37 19.63
N LEU A 35 21.34 0.02 19.34
CA LEU A 35 20.33 1.00 18.90
C LEU A 35 19.04 1.06 19.73
N ASP A 36 18.97 0.35 20.85
CA ASP A 36 17.76 0.21 21.67
C ASP A 36 17.56 1.34 22.71
N THR A 37 17.95 2.58 22.38
CA THR A 37 17.82 3.72 23.32
C THR A 37 17.24 4.99 22.73
N TYR A 38 16.71 4.96 21.50
CA TYR A 38 16.23 6.19 20.83
C TYR A 38 14.75 6.22 20.42
N LEU A 39 13.92 5.25 20.83
CA LEU A 39 12.51 5.18 20.43
C LEU A 39 11.50 5.08 21.58
N ASP A 40 11.79 5.69 22.74
CA ASP A 40 10.82 5.81 23.84
C ASP A 40 10.49 7.28 24.16
N ASN A 41 9.95 7.99 23.16
CA ASN A 41 9.31 9.30 23.35
C ASN A 41 8.16 9.45 22.35
N THR A 42 7.08 8.69 22.57
CA THR A 42 5.75 9.03 22.04
C THR A 42 4.74 8.92 23.19
N SER A 43 4.82 9.90 24.09
CA SER A 43 3.73 10.28 24.98
C SER A 43 3.14 11.59 24.47
N ASP A 44 2.43 11.55 23.35
CA ASP A 44 1.53 12.64 22.96
C ASP A 44 0.09 12.10 22.90
N ASP A 45 -0.58 12.43 23.99
CA ASP A 45 -1.97 12.20 24.34
C ASP A 45 -2.87 13.04 23.40
N MET A 46 -3.28 12.46 22.26
CA MET A 46 -4.31 13.06 21.40
C MET A 46 -5.70 12.81 22.00
N SER A 47 -6.01 13.64 23.00
CA SER A 47 -7.34 13.84 23.55
C SER A 47 -8.30 14.38 22.48
N SER A 48 -9.32 13.60 22.16
CA SER A 48 -10.43 13.98 21.28
C SER A 48 -11.28 15.09 21.90
N LYS A 49 -10.94 16.36 21.62
CA LYS A 49 -11.89 17.46 21.74
C LYS A 49 -12.55 17.70 20.38
N GLU A 50 -13.86 17.50 20.37
CA GLU A 50 -14.77 17.87 19.30
C GLU A 50 -14.58 19.36 18.94
N VAL A 51 -13.93 19.62 17.81
CA VAL A 51 -13.88 20.95 17.21
C VAL A 51 -15.08 21.09 16.28
N LYS A 52 -16.04 21.87 16.75
CA LYS A 52 -17.18 22.39 16.01
C LYS A 52 -16.63 23.34 14.93
N CYS A 53 -16.73 22.93 13.65
CA CYS A 53 -16.32 23.77 12.53
C CYS A 53 -17.35 24.90 12.33
N ASP A 54 -17.05 26.10 12.82
CA ASP A 54 -17.64 27.30 12.27
C ASP A 54 -16.89 27.70 11.00
N ARG A 55 -17.68 27.72 9.94
CA ARG A 55 -17.40 28.19 8.59
C ARG A 55 -17.26 29.71 8.65
N ASP A 56 -16.09 30.26 8.28
CA ASP A 56 -15.97 31.53 7.54
C ASP A 56 -14.50 31.87 7.18
N GLY A 57 -14.31 32.31 5.93
CA GLY A 57 -13.47 33.48 5.63
C GLY A 57 -11.94 33.35 5.52
N ASN A 58 -11.47 33.05 4.31
CA ASN A 58 -10.56 33.90 3.53
C ASN A 58 -9.21 34.41 4.13
N ALA A 59 -8.09 33.73 3.86
CA ALA A 59 -6.76 34.34 3.66
C ALA A 59 -5.75 33.33 3.06
N PRO A 60 -4.87 33.71 2.11
CA PRO A 60 -3.81 32.84 1.61
C PRO A 60 -2.56 32.95 2.50
N GLY A 61 -2.36 31.96 3.38
CA GLY A 61 -1.13 31.83 4.16
C GLY A 61 0.00 31.27 3.31
N THR A 62 1.05 32.06 3.10
CA THR A 62 2.36 31.66 2.62
C THR A 62 2.97 30.61 3.56
N VAL A 63 3.12 29.38 3.08
CA VAL A 63 3.83 28.31 3.79
C VAL A 63 5.32 28.45 3.53
N GLU A 64 6.04 28.85 4.57
CA GLU A 64 7.50 28.90 4.63
C GLU A 64 8.07 27.46 4.72
N PRO A 65 9.04 27.06 3.88
CA PRO A 65 9.63 25.72 3.96
C PRO A 65 10.72 25.63 5.05
N PRO A 66 10.91 24.45 5.68
CA PRO A 66 11.84 24.27 6.78
C PRO A 66 13.31 24.31 6.33
N PRO A 67 14.26 24.65 7.23
CA PRO A 67 15.64 24.87 6.86
C PRO A 67 16.33 23.54 6.52
N TYR A 68 16.93 23.51 5.33
CA TYR A 68 17.81 22.45 4.88
C TYR A 68 19.08 22.45 5.76
N LEU A 69 19.24 21.41 6.57
CA LEU A 69 20.49 21.09 7.27
C LEU A 69 21.53 20.63 6.23
N GLY A 70 22.18 21.62 5.60
CA GLY A 70 23.36 21.41 4.77
C GLY A 70 24.58 21.22 5.66
N TYR A 71 25.16 20.02 5.66
CA TYR A 71 26.52 19.81 6.15
C TYR A 71 27.49 20.57 5.23
N GLN A 72 27.87 21.77 5.67
CA GLN A 72 29.00 22.52 5.14
C GLN A 72 30.29 21.82 5.58
N THR A 73 30.85 21.00 4.69
CA THR A 73 32.27 20.69 4.74
C THR A 73 33.03 21.94 4.33
N HIS A 74 33.40 22.75 5.32
CA HIS A 74 34.36 23.82 5.17
C HIS A 74 35.70 23.23 4.69
N SER A 75 35.96 23.34 3.40
CA SER A 75 37.30 23.25 2.84
C SER A 75 37.98 24.60 3.07
N PRO A 76 39.05 24.71 3.89
CA PRO A 76 39.89 25.89 3.87
C PRO A 76 40.70 25.82 2.57
N TYR A 77 40.82 26.96 1.87
CA TYR A 77 41.53 27.13 0.59
C TYR A 77 40.71 26.90 -0.70
N GLN A 78 39.63 27.67 -0.86
CA GLN A 78 39.25 28.16 -2.19
C GLN A 78 39.88 29.56 -2.39
N TYR A 79 41.06 29.56 -3.01
CA TYR A 79 41.72 30.76 -3.49
C TYR A 79 40.98 31.23 -4.75
N ASN A 80 40.20 32.30 -4.61
CA ASN A 80 39.47 32.95 -5.69
C ASN A 80 40.42 33.98 -6.36
N PRO A 81 40.86 33.80 -7.62
CA PRO A 81 41.66 34.81 -8.30
C PRO A 81 40.70 35.77 -9.02
N SER A 82 40.08 36.69 -8.28
CA SER A 82 39.33 37.78 -8.91
C SER A 82 39.52 39.09 -8.17
N SER A 83 40.03 40.07 -8.92
CA SER A 83 39.89 41.51 -8.64
C SER A 83 40.73 42.09 -7.50
N CYS A 84 42.06 42.03 -7.67
CA CYS A 84 42.92 43.16 -7.31
C CYS A 84 43.35 43.77 -8.65
N GLY A 85 42.66 44.76 -9.20
CA GLY A 85 42.67 46.10 -8.62
C GLY A 85 43.97 46.79 -9.04
N ASN A 86 44.03 47.18 -10.31
CA ASN A 86 45.08 47.98 -10.93
C ASN A 86 45.33 49.24 -10.10
N ASN A 87 46.40 49.28 -9.29
CA ASN A 87 46.87 50.47 -8.59
C ASN A 87 48.35 50.32 -8.17
N ARG A 88 49.25 50.05 -9.12
CA ARG A 88 50.70 50.13 -8.89
C ARG A 88 51.50 50.78 -10.04
N ASP A 89 50.87 51.71 -10.75
CA ASP A 89 51.52 52.51 -11.80
C ASP A 89 51.56 54.02 -11.49
N ARG A 90 51.71 54.41 -10.22
CA ARG A 90 51.77 55.85 -9.87
C ARG A 90 52.92 56.37 -9.00
N ASP A 91 53.84 55.53 -8.54
CA ASP A 91 54.92 56.00 -7.65
C ASP A 91 56.31 55.50 -8.04
N ARG A 92 56.64 55.45 -9.34
CA ARG A 92 58.02 55.17 -9.81
C ARG A 92 58.71 56.28 -10.59
N ASP A 93 58.07 57.44 -10.72
CA ASP A 93 58.65 58.62 -11.37
C ASP A 93 59.20 59.67 -10.38
N ARG A 94 59.35 59.35 -9.09
CA ARG A 94 59.76 60.33 -8.07
C ARG A 94 61.21 60.24 -7.56
N ASP A 95 61.98 59.24 -7.97
CA ASP A 95 63.36 59.05 -7.48
C ASP A 95 64.44 59.10 -8.58
N ARG A 96 64.09 59.54 -9.80
CA ARG A 96 65.07 59.74 -10.89
C ARG A 96 65.74 61.12 -10.94
N ASP A 97 65.30 62.08 -10.11
CA ASP A 97 65.78 63.46 -10.16
C ASP A 97 66.69 63.90 -8.99
N ARG A 98 67.12 62.99 -8.10
CA ARG A 98 67.97 63.36 -6.94
C ARG A 98 69.46 63.07 -7.06
N ASN A 99 69.93 62.48 -8.15
CA ASN A 99 71.35 62.12 -8.31
C ASN A 99 72.07 62.85 -9.47
N ARG A 100 71.50 63.93 -10.01
CA ARG A 100 72.16 64.73 -11.06
C ARG A 100 72.97 65.94 -10.54
N ASP A 101 72.93 66.21 -9.24
CA ASP A 101 73.55 67.39 -8.63
C ASP A 101 74.75 67.09 -7.71
N ARG A 102 75.28 65.86 -7.68
CA ARG A 102 76.47 65.53 -6.85
C ARG A 102 77.81 65.48 -7.58
N ASP A 103 77.81 65.72 -8.88
CA ASP A 103 79.02 65.71 -9.72
C ASP A 103 79.47 67.12 -10.16
N ARG A 104 79.07 68.20 -9.46
CA ARG A 104 79.38 69.59 -9.87
C ARG A 104 80.18 70.45 -8.88
N GLU A 105 80.65 69.91 -7.75
CA GLU A 105 81.41 70.70 -6.74
C GLU A 105 82.68 70.01 -6.21
N ARG A 106 83.50 69.39 -7.08
CA ARG A 106 84.89 69.03 -6.73
C ARG A 106 85.93 69.36 -7.81
N GLU A 107 85.62 70.32 -8.66
CA GLU A 107 86.60 71.01 -9.50
C GLU A 107 86.64 72.49 -9.12
N ARG A 108 87.42 72.82 -8.09
CA ARG A 108 88.01 74.15 -7.81
C ARG A 108 88.65 74.08 -6.43
N ASP A 109 89.89 73.61 -6.40
CA ASP A 109 90.96 74.19 -5.60
C ASP A 109 92.25 73.83 -6.33
N ARG A 110 92.46 74.61 -7.38
CA ARG A 110 93.76 74.84 -8.00
C ARG A 110 94.50 75.86 -7.12
N ASP A 111 95.81 75.71 -7.20
CA ASP A 111 96.83 76.72 -6.93
C ASP A 111 97.48 76.70 -5.55
N ASN A 112 98.82 76.68 -5.64
CA ASN A 112 99.79 77.14 -4.66
C ASN A 112 100.47 76.06 -3.81
N CYS A 113 101.63 75.59 -4.29
CA CYS A 113 102.90 75.53 -3.54
C CYS A 113 104.01 75.07 -4.49
N ASP A 114 104.62 76.07 -5.14
CA ASP A 114 105.96 76.03 -5.72
C ASP A 114 106.97 76.03 -4.56
N SER A 115 107.73 74.95 -4.37
CA SER A 115 108.92 74.94 -3.51
C SER A 115 109.77 73.66 -3.67
N SER A 116 111.05 73.90 -3.96
CA SER A 116 112.22 73.06 -3.68
C SER A 116 112.43 71.79 -4.53
N GLU A 117 113.06 72.02 -5.67
CA GLU A 117 113.69 71.06 -6.57
C GLU A 117 115.05 70.60 -6.01
N SER A 118 115.08 69.75 -4.98
CA SER A 118 116.31 69.03 -4.57
C SER A 118 116.11 67.86 -3.58
N ASP A 119 115.03 67.08 -3.68
CA ASP A 119 114.83 65.83 -2.91
C ASP A 119 113.95 64.78 -3.63
N THR A 120 113.76 64.94 -4.94
CA THR A 120 112.76 64.26 -5.77
C THR A 120 113.00 62.75 -6.00
N ASN A 121 114.22 62.23 -5.77
CA ASN A 121 114.53 60.82 -6.04
C ASN A 121 114.15 59.85 -4.89
N LYS A 122 114.14 60.29 -3.63
CA LYS A 122 113.66 59.45 -2.50
C LYS A 122 112.14 59.44 -2.39
N SER A 123 111.47 60.54 -2.75
CA SER A 123 110.00 60.65 -2.79
C SER A 123 109.41 59.82 -3.94
N ARG A 124 110.04 59.84 -5.13
CA ARG A 124 109.60 59.03 -6.28
C ARG A 124 109.65 57.54 -6.00
N MET A 125 110.68 57.04 -5.30
CA MET A 125 110.74 55.61 -4.90
C MET A 125 109.69 55.23 -3.85
N LYS A 126 109.38 56.11 -2.90
CA LYS A 126 108.29 55.89 -1.92
C LYS A 126 106.92 55.95 -2.59
N ALA A 127 106.71 56.89 -3.51
CA ALA A 127 105.49 56.99 -4.30
C ALA A 127 105.28 55.77 -5.21
N THR A 128 106.34 55.25 -5.84
CA THR A 128 106.25 54.01 -6.65
C THR A 128 105.97 52.79 -5.77
N HIS A 129 106.53 52.70 -4.56
CA HIS A 129 106.20 51.62 -3.61
C HIS A 129 104.76 51.71 -3.10
N ILE A 130 104.25 52.91 -2.85
CA ILE A 130 102.85 53.12 -2.46
C ILE A 130 101.91 52.76 -3.62
N ALA A 131 102.25 53.13 -4.86
CA ALA A 131 101.47 52.78 -6.03
C ALA A 131 101.48 51.26 -6.32
N GLN A 132 102.63 50.60 -6.18
CA GLN A 132 102.74 49.14 -6.32
C GLN A 132 101.97 48.41 -5.21
N ASN A 133 102.08 48.86 -3.95
CA ASN A 133 101.30 48.30 -2.84
C ASN A 133 99.80 48.54 -3.04
N ALA A 134 99.39 49.73 -3.48
CA ALA A 134 97.99 50.03 -3.79
C ALA A 134 97.46 49.17 -4.94
N ALA A 135 98.27 48.92 -5.99
CA ALA A 135 97.91 48.03 -7.08
C ALA A 135 97.82 46.57 -6.64
N GLN A 136 98.73 46.11 -5.77
CA GLN A 136 98.68 44.75 -5.22
C GLN A 136 97.47 44.56 -4.29
N VAL A 137 97.18 45.53 -3.43
CA VAL A 137 95.99 45.53 -2.57
C VAL A 137 94.71 45.59 -3.40
N ALA A 138 94.67 46.42 -4.46
CA ALA A 138 93.53 46.48 -5.37
C ALA A 138 93.31 45.16 -6.12
N LYS A 139 94.39 44.50 -6.57
CA LYS A 139 94.30 43.17 -7.19
C LYS A 139 93.79 42.11 -6.20
N ALA A 140 94.35 42.06 -5.00
CA ALA A 140 93.90 41.14 -3.95
C ALA A 140 92.44 41.39 -3.53
N ALA A 141 92.01 42.65 -3.46
CA ALA A 141 90.61 43.01 -3.20
C ALA A 141 89.69 42.60 -4.35
N ASN A 142 90.12 42.78 -5.60
CA ASN A 142 89.37 42.35 -6.79
C ASN A 142 89.22 40.82 -6.82
N ASP A 143 90.32 40.08 -6.57
CA ASP A 143 90.32 38.62 -6.51
C ASP A 143 89.42 38.12 -5.36
N ALA A 144 89.48 38.75 -4.18
CA ALA A 144 88.61 38.43 -3.05
C ALA A 144 87.13 38.74 -3.33
N GLN A 145 86.84 39.86 -3.98
CA GLN A 145 85.47 40.22 -4.40
C GLN A 145 84.94 39.25 -5.45
N ALA A 146 85.77 38.84 -6.41
CA ALA A 146 85.41 37.85 -7.43
C ALA A 146 85.11 36.48 -6.81
N ALA A 147 85.94 36.02 -5.88
CA ALA A 147 85.71 34.79 -5.12
C ALA A 147 84.41 34.87 -4.30
N ALA A 148 84.19 35.97 -3.55
CA ALA A 148 82.98 36.17 -2.77
C ALA A 148 81.71 36.23 -3.65
N ALA A 149 81.79 36.85 -4.83
CA ALA A 149 80.68 36.90 -5.79
C ALA A 149 80.36 35.51 -6.37
N GLN A 150 81.38 34.69 -6.66
CA GLN A 150 81.19 33.31 -7.10
C GLN A 150 80.55 32.46 -6.00
N ASP A 151 80.99 32.59 -4.74
CA ASP A 151 80.40 31.89 -3.61
C ASP A 151 78.96 32.30 -3.37
N ALA A 152 78.65 33.60 -3.40
CA ALA A 152 77.28 34.10 -3.28
C ALA A 152 76.39 33.57 -4.42
N SER A 153 76.89 33.58 -5.67
CA SER A 153 76.18 33.01 -6.82
C SER A 153 75.90 31.52 -6.64
N ARG A 154 76.88 30.76 -6.14
CA ARG A 154 76.73 29.32 -5.84
C ARG A 154 75.69 29.09 -4.74
N GLN A 155 75.72 29.87 -3.67
CA GLN A 155 74.73 29.78 -2.59
C GLN A 155 73.31 30.07 -3.09
N VAL A 156 73.12 31.11 -3.90
CA VAL A 156 71.81 31.44 -4.49
C VAL A 156 71.34 30.32 -5.41
N LYS A 157 72.21 29.75 -6.25
CA LYS A 157 71.88 28.60 -7.11
C LYS A 157 71.45 27.38 -6.30
N MET A 158 72.15 27.09 -5.20
CA MET A 158 71.81 25.99 -4.31
C MET A 158 70.44 26.21 -3.65
N GLN A 159 70.17 27.41 -3.10
CA GLN A 159 68.87 27.74 -2.51
C GLN A 159 67.72 27.68 -3.53
N LEU A 160 67.96 28.11 -4.78
CA LEU A 160 66.97 27.99 -5.85
C LEU A 160 66.70 26.53 -6.22
N ALA A 161 67.73 25.70 -6.28
CA ALA A 161 67.59 24.26 -6.50
C ALA A 161 66.80 23.60 -5.35
N ASP A 162 67.11 23.92 -4.09
CA ASP A 162 66.39 23.39 -2.93
C ASP A 162 64.92 23.83 -2.91
N LYS A 163 64.64 25.08 -3.31
CA LYS A 163 63.26 25.59 -3.49
C LYS A 163 62.53 24.86 -4.62
N ALA A 164 63.20 24.59 -5.74
CA ALA A 164 62.59 23.84 -6.84
C ALA A 164 62.29 22.39 -6.44
N ILE A 165 63.20 21.71 -5.73
CA ILE A 165 63.00 20.34 -5.25
C ILE A 165 61.87 20.28 -4.22
N SER A 166 61.82 21.21 -3.26
CA SER A 166 60.73 21.25 -2.27
C SER A 166 59.38 21.56 -2.91
N ALA A 167 59.33 22.47 -3.89
CA ALA A 167 58.12 22.74 -4.67
C ALA A 167 57.66 21.52 -5.48
N ALA A 168 58.60 20.81 -6.13
CA ALA A 168 58.30 19.57 -6.86
C ALA A 168 57.72 18.49 -5.93
N ARG A 169 58.35 18.26 -4.76
CA ARG A 169 57.84 17.32 -3.75
C ARG A 169 56.45 17.68 -3.23
N ALA A 170 56.18 18.98 -3.03
CA ALA A 170 54.85 19.44 -2.64
C ALA A 170 53.81 19.18 -3.74
N ALA A 171 54.18 19.38 -5.01
CA ALA A 171 53.33 19.06 -6.15
C ALA A 171 53.06 17.55 -6.27
N ASP A 172 54.06 16.71 -6.06
CA ASP A 172 53.92 15.25 -6.06
C ASP A 172 52.97 14.78 -4.94
N ALA A 173 53.12 15.32 -3.72
CA ALA A 173 52.21 15.01 -2.61
C ALA A 173 50.76 15.42 -2.91
N VAL A 174 50.54 16.57 -3.56
CA VAL A 174 49.21 17.01 -4.00
C VAL A 174 48.66 16.12 -5.10
N LEU A 175 49.49 15.68 -6.05
CA LEU A 175 49.09 14.77 -7.12
C LEU A 175 48.68 13.42 -6.55
N GLU A 176 49.46 12.85 -5.63
CA GLU A 176 49.15 11.59 -4.94
C GLU A 176 47.83 11.71 -4.14
N GLY A 177 47.64 12.82 -3.41
CA GLY A 177 46.39 13.11 -2.71
C GLY A 177 45.17 13.18 -3.65
N LYS A 178 45.30 13.86 -4.79
CA LYS A 178 44.24 13.92 -5.81
C LYS A 178 43.97 12.54 -6.43
N GLN A 179 45.01 11.75 -6.71
CA GLN A 179 44.84 10.39 -7.21
C GLN A 179 44.12 9.48 -6.21
N ALA A 180 44.41 9.62 -4.91
CA ALA A 180 43.70 8.89 -3.86
C ALA A 180 42.21 9.26 -3.80
N ILE A 181 41.89 10.55 -3.90
CA ILE A 181 40.49 11.03 -3.94
C ILE A 181 39.75 10.49 -5.16
N VAL A 182 40.35 10.52 -6.35
CA VAL A 182 39.74 9.95 -7.57
C VAL A 182 39.48 8.45 -7.43
N LYS A 183 40.43 7.70 -6.85
CA LYS A 183 40.24 6.27 -6.55
C LYS A 183 39.11 6.04 -5.55
N ASN A 184 38.97 6.90 -4.54
CA ASN A 184 37.88 6.81 -3.57
C ASN A 184 36.52 7.04 -4.26
N PHE A 185 36.37 8.13 -5.02
CA PHE A 185 35.13 8.39 -5.77
C PHE A 185 34.82 7.27 -6.77
N GLY A 186 35.83 6.72 -7.45
CA GLY A 186 35.64 5.57 -8.34
C GLY A 186 35.19 4.30 -7.62
N ARG A 187 35.44 4.15 -6.32
CA ARG A 187 34.87 3.06 -5.49
C ARG A 187 33.44 3.40 -5.08
N GLU A 188 33.20 4.61 -4.56
CA GLU A 188 31.87 5.05 -4.13
C GLU A 188 30.85 5.02 -5.28
N VAL A 189 31.24 5.38 -6.51
CA VAL A 189 30.39 5.28 -7.70
C VAL A 189 30.02 3.82 -7.99
N ARG A 190 30.98 2.89 -7.93
CA ARG A 190 30.71 1.45 -8.14
C ARG A 190 29.80 0.87 -7.07
N GLU A 191 29.99 1.26 -5.81
CA GLU A 191 29.11 0.86 -4.70
C GLU A 191 27.69 1.41 -4.90
N ALA A 192 27.56 2.68 -5.29
CA ALA A 192 26.26 3.28 -5.59
C ALA A 192 25.56 2.60 -6.79
N GLU A 193 26.28 2.26 -7.84
CA GLU A 193 25.76 1.49 -8.98
C GLU A 193 25.27 0.10 -8.57
N ALA A 194 26.03 -0.61 -7.72
CA ALA A 194 25.62 -1.90 -7.18
C ALA A 194 24.33 -1.82 -6.35
N VAL A 195 24.18 -0.77 -5.52
CA VAL A 195 22.94 -0.53 -4.77
C VAL A 195 21.76 -0.23 -5.71
N VAL A 196 21.97 0.56 -6.78
CA VAL A 196 20.92 0.83 -7.78
C VAL A 196 20.48 -0.46 -8.48
N GLU A 197 21.40 -1.34 -8.83
CA GLU A 197 21.10 -2.64 -9.43
C GLU A 197 20.29 -3.52 -8.48
N GLN A 198 20.73 -3.63 -7.22
CA GLN A 198 20.04 -4.40 -6.18
C GLN A 198 18.60 -3.90 -5.94
N VAL A 199 18.42 -2.57 -5.81
CA VAL A 199 17.09 -1.97 -5.63
C VAL A 199 16.22 -2.18 -6.85
N SER A 200 16.79 -2.13 -8.06
CA SER A 200 16.05 -2.38 -9.30
C SER A 200 15.56 -3.82 -9.39
N ALA A 201 16.40 -4.80 -9.05
CA ALA A 201 16.01 -6.21 -8.99
C ALA A 201 14.95 -6.48 -7.92
N SER A 202 15.08 -5.85 -6.74
CA SER A 202 14.08 -5.93 -5.67
C SER A 202 12.74 -5.34 -6.09
N LEU A 203 12.76 -4.22 -6.82
CA LEU A 203 11.56 -3.59 -7.35
C LEU A 203 10.86 -4.47 -8.39
N GLU A 204 11.59 -5.09 -9.31
CA GLU A 204 11.04 -6.02 -10.30
C GLU A 204 10.37 -7.24 -9.64
N SER A 205 11.03 -7.82 -8.62
CA SER A 205 10.46 -8.91 -7.81
C SER A 205 9.17 -8.46 -7.10
N SER A 206 9.17 -7.26 -6.53
CA SER A 206 7.97 -6.69 -5.89
C SER A 206 6.82 -6.47 -6.89
N GLU A 207 7.11 -5.99 -8.10
CA GLU A 207 6.10 -5.83 -9.15
C GLU A 207 5.50 -7.19 -9.56
N SER A 208 6.33 -8.22 -9.75
CA SER A 208 5.87 -9.58 -10.04
C SER A 208 4.97 -10.15 -8.94
N ASN A 209 5.32 -9.92 -7.67
CA ASN A 209 4.50 -10.34 -6.52
C ASN A 209 3.14 -9.64 -6.49
N VAL A 210 3.09 -8.34 -6.83
CA VAL A 210 1.82 -7.58 -6.92
C VAL A 210 0.94 -8.13 -8.04
N ASP A 211 1.52 -8.44 -9.20
CA ASP A 211 0.77 -9.02 -10.33
C ASP A 211 0.20 -10.41 -9.98
N ALA A 212 0.99 -11.26 -9.31
CA ALA A 212 0.54 -12.55 -8.81
C ALA A 212 -0.59 -12.42 -7.77
N ALA A 213 -0.47 -11.48 -6.83
CA ALA A 213 -1.51 -11.20 -5.84
C ALA A 213 -2.81 -10.68 -6.50
N CYS A 214 -2.69 -9.83 -7.53
CA CYS A 214 -3.84 -9.35 -8.30
C CYS A 214 -4.55 -10.49 -9.05
N ALA A 215 -3.80 -11.41 -9.65
CA ALA A 215 -4.36 -12.59 -10.29
C ALA A 215 -5.08 -13.50 -9.28
N ALA A 216 -4.49 -13.72 -8.10
CA ALA A 216 -5.11 -14.48 -7.02
C ALA A 216 -6.40 -13.81 -6.50
N ALA A 217 -6.41 -12.48 -6.34
CA ALA A 217 -7.60 -11.74 -5.93
C ALA A 217 -8.75 -11.89 -6.94
N LYS A 218 -8.46 -11.80 -8.25
CA LYS A 218 -9.46 -11.99 -9.31
C LYS A 218 -10.05 -13.39 -9.32
N THR A 219 -9.21 -14.42 -9.11
CA THR A 219 -9.70 -15.80 -9.04
C THR A 219 -10.56 -16.03 -7.80
N ALA A 220 -10.19 -15.44 -6.66
CA ALA A 220 -11.02 -15.48 -5.45
C ALA A 220 -12.38 -14.77 -5.63
N GLU A 221 -12.40 -13.61 -6.30
CA GLU A 221 -13.64 -12.90 -6.62
C GLU A 221 -14.56 -13.73 -7.53
N ALA A 222 -14.00 -14.35 -8.57
CA ALA A 222 -14.75 -15.24 -9.44
C ALA A 222 -15.36 -16.45 -8.68
N GLN A 223 -14.59 -17.04 -7.76
CA GLN A 223 -15.08 -18.11 -6.89
C GLN A 223 -16.21 -17.62 -5.96
N ALA A 224 -16.08 -16.43 -5.37
CA ALA A 224 -17.11 -15.86 -4.51
C ALA A 224 -18.43 -15.61 -5.27
N LEU A 225 -18.36 -15.15 -6.52
CA LEU A 225 -19.53 -14.99 -7.38
C LEU A 225 -20.20 -16.34 -7.70
N ALA A 226 -19.41 -17.37 -8.00
CA ALA A 226 -19.93 -18.72 -8.23
C ALA A 226 -20.63 -19.28 -6.97
N PHE A 227 -20.05 -19.08 -5.78
CA PHE A 227 -20.68 -19.47 -4.52
C PHE A 227 -21.99 -18.72 -4.27
N ARG A 228 -22.04 -17.41 -4.54
CA ARG A 228 -23.29 -16.64 -4.41
C ARG A 228 -24.38 -17.19 -5.34
N ALA A 229 -24.05 -17.52 -6.59
CA ALA A 229 -25.00 -18.13 -7.52
C ALA A 229 -25.54 -19.47 -7.01
N MET A 230 -24.68 -20.34 -6.46
CA MET A 230 -25.12 -21.61 -5.86
C MET A 230 -26.02 -21.41 -4.64
N VAL A 231 -25.74 -20.41 -3.80
CA VAL A 231 -26.59 -20.08 -2.64
C VAL A 231 -27.98 -19.62 -3.10
N GLU A 232 -28.06 -18.76 -4.11
CA GLU A 232 -29.34 -18.30 -4.65
C GLU A 232 -30.14 -19.44 -5.30
N GLN A 233 -29.47 -20.33 -6.06
CA GLN A 233 -30.10 -21.53 -6.59
C GLN A 233 -30.63 -22.44 -5.47
N THR A 234 -29.84 -22.66 -4.41
CA THR A 234 -30.26 -23.45 -3.26
C THR A 234 -31.48 -22.84 -2.57
N ARG A 235 -31.53 -21.50 -2.43
CA ARG A 235 -32.70 -20.79 -1.89
C ARG A 235 -33.95 -21.01 -2.74
N ALA A 236 -33.84 -20.90 -4.06
CA ALA A 236 -34.95 -21.17 -4.97
C ALA A 236 -35.46 -22.62 -4.83
N THR A 237 -34.56 -23.60 -4.74
CA THR A 237 -34.97 -25.00 -4.52
C THR A 237 -35.66 -25.22 -3.18
N LEU A 238 -35.26 -24.50 -2.13
CA LEU A 238 -35.95 -24.57 -0.83
C LEU A 238 -37.37 -24.02 -0.94
N THR A 239 -37.57 -22.88 -1.63
CA THR A 239 -38.93 -22.34 -1.84
C THR A 239 -39.82 -23.27 -2.66
N ASP A 240 -39.25 -24.00 -3.62
CA ASP A 240 -39.99 -25.01 -4.39
C ASP A 240 -40.41 -26.20 -3.50
N VAL A 241 -39.50 -26.66 -2.62
CA VAL A 241 -39.78 -27.74 -1.66
C VAL A 241 -40.84 -27.32 -0.66
N ASP A 242 -40.79 -26.10 -0.12
CA ASP A 242 -41.82 -25.57 0.77
C ASP A 242 -43.18 -25.54 0.05
N GLY A 243 -43.22 -25.11 -1.21
CA GLY A 243 -44.43 -25.16 -2.03
C GLY A 243 -44.97 -26.58 -2.27
N LEU A 244 -44.10 -27.59 -2.39
CA LEU A 244 -44.50 -29.00 -2.47
C LEU A 244 -45.06 -29.53 -1.15
N ILE A 245 -44.48 -29.12 -0.01
CA ILE A 245 -44.97 -29.49 1.32
C ILE A 245 -46.39 -28.95 1.52
N GLU A 246 -46.63 -27.68 1.19
CA GLU A 246 -47.96 -27.07 1.31
C GLU A 246 -49.00 -27.78 0.42
N ARG A 247 -48.65 -28.14 -0.82
CA ARG A 247 -49.53 -28.93 -1.69
C ARG A 247 -49.82 -30.32 -1.11
N ALA A 248 -48.80 -31.01 -0.60
CA ALA A 248 -48.96 -32.33 0.01
C ALA A 248 -49.84 -32.28 1.26
N ASN A 249 -49.73 -31.22 2.07
CA ASN A 249 -50.59 -30.99 3.23
C ASN A 249 -52.05 -30.77 2.82
N ALA A 250 -52.30 -29.96 1.79
CA ALA A 250 -53.64 -29.74 1.25
C ALA A 250 -54.28 -31.03 0.72
N ASP A 251 -53.53 -31.83 -0.06
CA ASP A 251 -53.97 -33.14 -0.55
C ASP A 251 -54.30 -34.12 0.60
N LEU A 252 -53.50 -34.10 1.67
CA LEU A 252 -53.73 -34.93 2.85
C LEU A 252 -55.00 -34.52 3.60
N GLU A 253 -55.24 -33.21 3.73
CA GLU A 253 -56.45 -32.68 4.33
C GLU A 253 -57.70 -33.08 3.53
N GLU A 254 -57.69 -32.91 2.20
CA GLU A 254 -58.78 -33.31 1.32
C GLU A 254 -59.08 -34.81 1.44
N LYS A 255 -58.05 -35.66 1.42
CA LYS A 255 -58.19 -37.11 1.63
C LYS A 255 -58.76 -37.46 3.01
N THR A 256 -58.37 -36.72 4.04
CA THR A 256 -58.90 -36.91 5.40
C THR A 256 -60.38 -36.54 5.48
N GLN A 257 -60.80 -35.45 4.83
CA GLN A 257 -62.20 -35.06 4.73
C GLN A 257 -63.02 -36.10 3.95
N MET A 258 -62.53 -36.56 2.79
CA MET A 258 -63.16 -37.62 2.02
C MET A 258 -63.31 -38.92 2.82
N LEU A 259 -62.28 -39.32 3.56
CA LEU A 259 -62.31 -40.51 4.42
C LEU A 259 -63.36 -40.38 5.52
N THR A 260 -63.44 -39.20 6.16
CA THR A 260 -64.42 -38.91 7.22
C THR A 260 -65.84 -38.97 6.66
N ALA A 261 -66.08 -38.40 5.49
CA ALA A 261 -67.38 -38.47 4.80
C ALA A 261 -67.76 -39.92 4.42
N ALA A 262 -66.79 -40.70 3.92
CA ALA A 262 -67.00 -42.11 3.58
C ALA A 262 -67.34 -42.96 4.83
N LYS A 263 -66.64 -42.74 5.94
CA LYS A 263 -66.95 -43.38 7.24
C LYS A 263 -68.37 -43.05 7.71
N ALA A 264 -68.73 -41.77 7.73
CA ALA A 264 -70.07 -41.34 8.12
C ALA A 264 -71.18 -41.95 7.25
N ARG A 265 -70.95 -42.07 5.94
CA ARG A 265 -71.86 -42.78 5.01
C ARG A 265 -71.94 -44.28 5.33
N GLY A 266 -70.81 -44.92 5.59
CA GLY A 266 -70.74 -46.32 6.02
C GLY A 266 -71.56 -46.58 7.28
N ASP A 267 -71.39 -45.76 8.31
CA ASP A 267 -72.12 -45.87 9.58
C ASP A 267 -73.64 -45.71 9.38
N ARG A 268 -74.05 -44.76 8.52
CA ARG A 268 -75.47 -44.56 8.18
C ARG A 268 -76.06 -45.80 7.50
N LEU A 269 -75.37 -46.35 6.50
CA LEU A 269 -75.81 -47.56 5.80
C LEU A 269 -75.84 -48.77 6.74
N GLY A 270 -74.86 -48.89 7.64
CA GLY A 270 -74.84 -49.93 8.67
C GLY A 270 -76.08 -49.88 9.57
N ARG A 271 -76.49 -48.69 10.02
CA ARG A 271 -77.74 -48.51 10.79
C ARG A 271 -78.98 -48.89 9.98
N GLN A 272 -79.06 -48.46 8.71
CA GLN A 272 -80.19 -48.81 7.83
C GLN A 272 -80.29 -50.32 7.59
N MET A 273 -79.16 -50.99 7.40
CA MET A 273 -79.12 -52.45 7.25
C MET A 273 -79.57 -53.18 8.53
N ALA A 274 -79.11 -52.72 9.71
CA ALA A 274 -79.52 -53.29 10.99
C ALA A 274 -81.04 -53.13 11.21
N GLN A 275 -81.59 -51.96 10.90
CA GLN A 275 -83.02 -51.70 10.95
C GLN A 275 -83.80 -52.61 9.99
N ALA A 276 -83.41 -52.66 8.72
CA ALA A 276 -84.06 -53.49 7.71
C ALA A 276 -84.04 -54.99 8.09
N ARG A 277 -82.94 -55.47 8.71
CA ARG A 277 -82.87 -56.83 9.24
C ARG A 277 -83.85 -57.07 10.38
N SER A 278 -83.96 -56.14 11.32
CA SER A 278 -84.92 -56.24 12.43
C SER A 278 -86.36 -56.24 11.93
N GLU A 279 -86.69 -55.34 11.00
CA GLU A 279 -88.02 -55.28 10.36
C GLU A 279 -88.34 -56.57 9.62
N TYR A 280 -87.38 -57.13 8.87
CA TYR A 280 -87.56 -58.40 8.18
C TYR A 280 -87.87 -59.55 9.15
N GLU A 281 -87.11 -59.71 10.24
CA GLU A 281 -87.39 -60.76 11.23
C GLU A 281 -88.76 -60.55 11.90
N GLN A 282 -89.16 -59.31 12.22
CA GLN A 282 -90.50 -59.01 12.75
C GLN A 282 -91.61 -59.39 11.76
N VAL A 283 -91.46 -59.04 10.48
CA VAL A 283 -92.44 -59.39 9.43
C VAL A 283 -92.52 -60.91 9.25
N LYS A 284 -91.38 -61.60 9.27
CA LYS A 284 -91.31 -63.06 9.19
C LYS A 284 -92.01 -63.72 10.38
N GLU A 285 -91.78 -63.25 11.61
CA GLU A 285 -92.48 -63.74 12.80
C GLU A 285 -94.00 -63.50 12.72
N ALA A 286 -94.43 -62.31 12.29
CA ALA A 286 -95.83 -61.98 12.10
C ALA A 286 -96.50 -62.85 11.03
N ALA A 287 -95.83 -63.09 9.91
CA ALA A 287 -96.30 -63.99 8.85
C ALA A 287 -96.43 -65.44 9.34
N CYS A 288 -95.48 -65.95 10.12
CA CYS A 288 -95.57 -67.26 10.75
C CYS A 288 -96.79 -67.36 11.69
N ARG A 289 -96.99 -66.37 12.56
CA ARG A 289 -98.17 -66.33 13.46
C ARG A 289 -99.48 -66.28 12.67
N ALA A 290 -99.55 -65.46 11.62
CA ALA A 290 -100.73 -65.38 10.76
C ALA A 290 -101.02 -66.70 10.04
N ALA A 291 -99.99 -67.37 9.53
CA ALA A 291 -100.12 -68.69 8.91
C ALA A 291 -100.65 -69.74 9.90
N SER A 292 -100.11 -69.78 11.13
CA SER A 292 -100.60 -70.67 12.19
C SER A 292 -102.06 -70.38 12.56
N ALA A 293 -102.43 -69.11 12.76
CA ALA A 293 -103.80 -68.71 13.06
C ALA A 293 -104.78 -69.07 11.93
N ALA A 294 -104.36 -68.94 10.67
CA ALA A 294 -105.17 -69.35 9.52
C ALA A 294 -105.41 -70.87 9.47
N VAL A 295 -104.40 -71.67 9.84
CA VAL A 295 -104.55 -73.14 9.94
C VAL A 295 -105.51 -73.51 11.08
N GLU A 296 -105.39 -72.87 12.25
CA GLU A 296 -106.31 -73.07 13.38
C GLU A 296 -107.75 -72.67 13.02
N ALA A 297 -107.94 -71.55 12.31
CA ALA A 297 -109.26 -71.12 11.85
C ALA A 297 -109.87 -72.11 10.85
N LYS A 298 -109.07 -72.63 9.90
CA LYS A 298 -109.52 -73.69 8.98
C LYS A 298 -109.92 -74.96 9.73
N GLN A 299 -109.19 -75.34 10.77
CA GLN A 299 -109.57 -76.48 11.63
C GLN A 299 -110.89 -76.21 12.35
N LYS A 300 -111.11 -75.01 12.93
CA LYS A 300 -112.38 -74.65 13.59
C LYS A 300 -113.56 -74.64 12.62
N VAL A 301 -113.42 -74.11 11.41
CA VAL A 301 -114.48 -74.13 10.38
C VAL A 301 -114.75 -75.55 9.88
N SER A 302 -113.71 -76.38 9.74
CA SER A 302 -113.87 -77.80 9.43
C SER A 302 -114.51 -78.60 10.58
N SER A 303 -114.40 -78.12 11.83
CA SER A 303 -115.02 -78.72 13.02
C SER A 303 -116.39 -78.15 13.38
N SER A 304 -116.78 -76.97 12.85
CA SER A 304 -118.04 -76.28 13.17
C SER A 304 -119.15 -76.47 12.12
N ASN A 305 -119.08 -77.54 11.33
CA ASN A 305 -120.11 -77.91 10.35
C ASN A 305 -121.28 -78.68 11.02
N PHE A 306 -121.89 -78.10 12.05
CA PHE A 306 -123.18 -78.58 12.59
C PHE A 306 -124.00 -77.40 13.19
N LEU A 307 -125.08 -77.07 12.48
CA LEU A 307 -126.28 -76.27 12.82
C LEU A 307 -126.40 -74.79 12.37
N PRO A 308 -127.54 -74.40 11.75
CA PRO A 308 -127.94 -73.03 11.44
C PRO A 308 -128.89 -72.45 12.51
N LEU A 309 -128.77 -71.16 12.88
CA LEU A 309 -129.87 -70.23 13.21
C LEU A 309 -129.37 -68.94 13.89
N GLY A 310 -129.87 -67.79 13.41
CA GLY A 310 -130.51 -66.76 14.27
C GLY A 310 -129.66 -65.72 15.03
N GLY A 311 -129.78 -64.46 14.58
CA GLY A 311 -130.31 -63.37 15.43
C GLY A 311 -129.34 -62.47 16.23
N GLY A 312 -129.58 -61.15 16.10
CA GLY A 312 -129.21 -60.09 17.08
C GLY A 312 -127.73 -59.68 17.08
N GLY A 313 -127.32 -58.41 17.19
CA GLY A 313 -127.94 -57.21 17.71
C GLY A 313 -126.94 -56.49 18.64
N GLY A 314 -126.71 -55.20 18.44
CA GLY A 314 -126.28 -54.26 19.50
C GLY A 314 -124.77 -54.03 19.75
N GLY A 315 -124.37 -52.76 19.61
CA GLY A 315 -123.91 -51.99 20.77
C GLY A 315 -122.42 -51.90 21.08
N GLY A 316 -121.84 -50.72 20.81
CA GLY A 316 -121.12 -49.91 21.80
C GLY A 316 -119.67 -50.26 22.17
N GLY A 317 -118.87 -49.22 22.42
CA GLY A 317 -117.75 -49.33 23.37
C GLY A 317 -116.45 -48.68 22.93
N ALA A 318 -116.16 -47.55 23.55
CA ALA A 318 -114.90 -46.81 23.49
C ALA A 318 -113.75 -47.48 24.26
N CYS A 319 -112.51 -47.26 23.81
CA CYS A 319 -111.27 -47.18 24.61
C CYS A 319 -110.20 -46.54 23.68
N GLY A 320 -109.52 -45.44 24.01
CA GLY A 320 -108.55 -45.29 25.11
C GLY A 320 -107.24 -45.96 24.66
N GLY A 321 -106.15 -45.28 24.29
CA GLY A 321 -105.40 -44.27 25.05
C GLY A 321 -103.98 -44.82 25.29
N GLY A 322 -102.94 -44.01 25.03
CA GLY A 322 -101.53 -44.30 25.35
C GLY A 322 -100.62 -44.22 24.11
N GLY A 323 -99.50 -43.49 24.09
CA GLY A 323 -98.77 -42.80 25.15
C GLY A 323 -97.26 -42.97 24.93
N ALA A 324 -96.57 -41.84 24.87
CA ALA A 324 -95.16 -41.61 25.27
C ALA A 324 -93.97 -42.11 24.41
N GLY A 325 -93.00 -41.19 24.27
CA GLY A 325 -91.57 -41.44 24.00
C GLY A 325 -91.09 -40.75 22.72
N GLY A 326 -90.21 -39.74 22.69
CA GLY A 326 -89.29 -39.20 23.69
C GLY A 326 -87.93 -38.95 23.01
N GLY A 327 -87.32 -37.78 23.27
CA GLY A 327 -85.91 -37.46 22.97
C GLY A 327 -85.66 -36.93 21.55
N GLY A 328 -85.17 -35.70 21.33
CA GLY A 328 -84.21 -34.94 22.13
C GLY A 328 -82.80 -35.40 21.77
N GLY A 329 -82.12 -34.66 20.90
CA GLY A 329 -80.77 -34.99 20.45
C GLY A 329 -80.08 -33.77 19.85
N ALA A 330 -79.68 -32.86 20.73
CA ALA A 330 -78.73 -31.78 20.45
C ALA A 330 -77.34 -32.37 20.14
N GLY A 331 -76.63 -31.76 19.18
CA GLY A 331 -75.19 -31.88 18.98
C GLY A 331 -74.77 -30.65 18.17
N GLY A 332 -74.21 -29.63 18.80
CA GLY A 332 -72.77 -29.55 19.09
C GLY A 332 -72.15 -28.77 17.92
N GLY A 333 -71.81 -27.49 18.04
CA GLY A 333 -70.99 -26.93 19.11
C GLY A 333 -69.53 -27.31 18.86
N GLY A 334 -68.93 -26.75 17.81
CA GLY A 334 -67.49 -26.81 17.54
C GLY A 334 -67.08 -25.43 17.02
N SER A 335 -66.56 -24.57 17.89
CA SER A 335 -65.15 -24.48 18.31
C SER A 335 -64.37 -23.54 17.40
N ALA A 336 -64.17 -22.34 17.93
CA ALA A 336 -62.94 -21.56 17.93
C ALA A 336 -61.88 -21.89 16.85
N GLY A 337 -61.65 -20.89 16.00
CA GLY A 337 -60.48 -20.79 15.13
C GLY A 337 -60.14 -19.33 14.85
N GLY A 338 -60.08 -18.50 15.90
CA GLY A 338 -59.57 -17.14 15.81
C GLY A 338 -58.06 -17.17 15.57
N GLY A 339 -57.66 -17.27 14.30
CA GLY A 339 -56.30 -17.03 13.85
C GLY A 339 -56.02 -15.53 13.84
N GLY A 340 -55.61 -15.00 15.00
CA GLY A 340 -54.95 -13.71 15.08
C GLY A 340 -53.63 -13.79 14.31
N GLY A 341 -53.65 -13.40 13.04
CA GLY A 341 -52.46 -13.12 12.26
C GLY A 341 -51.70 -11.97 12.90
N LEU A 342 -50.70 -12.30 13.71
CA LEU A 342 -49.62 -11.39 14.04
C LEU A 342 -48.99 -10.94 12.71
N PRO A 343 -48.91 -9.62 12.42
CA PRO A 343 -48.14 -9.16 11.28
C PRO A 343 -46.68 -9.57 11.50
N PRO A 344 -45.97 -9.99 10.43
CA PRO A 344 -44.57 -10.38 10.53
C PRO A 344 -43.75 -9.23 11.15
N PRO A 345 -42.73 -9.53 11.97
CA PRO A 345 -41.85 -8.51 12.49
C PRO A 345 -41.27 -7.72 11.31
N GLN A 346 -41.57 -6.43 11.28
CA GLN A 346 -40.85 -5.48 10.44
C GLN A 346 -39.38 -5.62 10.82
N LYS A 347 -38.58 -6.15 9.89
CA LYS A 347 -37.12 -6.16 9.96
C LYS A 347 -36.66 -4.71 9.98
N THR A 348 -36.57 -4.16 11.18
CA THR A 348 -35.87 -2.93 11.48
C THR A 348 -34.37 -3.20 11.45
N GLY A 349 -33.63 -2.30 10.81
CA GLY A 349 -32.17 -2.24 10.85
C GLY A 349 -31.51 -3.27 9.93
N GLY A 350 -31.11 -2.92 8.71
CA GLY A 350 -30.14 -1.86 8.51
C GLY A 350 -28.72 -2.32 8.87
N CYS A 351 -28.38 -3.58 8.62
CA CYS A 351 -26.98 -3.97 8.49
C CYS A 351 -26.52 -3.48 7.11
N GLY A 352 -25.85 -2.32 7.10
CA GLY A 352 -25.27 -1.74 5.91
C GLY A 352 -24.52 -2.80 5.12
N SER A 353 -25.10 -3.17 3.98
CA SER A 353 -24.34 -3.77 2.91
C SER A 353 -23.37 -2.68 2.47
N TYR A 354 -22.18 -2.68 3.04
CA TYR A 354 -21.00 -2.10 2.40
C TYR A 354 -20.79 -2.93 1.15
N GLY A 355 -21.60 -2.64 0.13
CA GLY A 355 -21.28 -2.97 -1.24
C GLY A 355 -19.93 -2.34 -1.46
N HIS A 356 -18.88 -3.17 -1.42
CA HIS A 356 -17.61 -2.83 -2.00
C HIS A 356 -17.92 -2.53 -3.48
N ASP A 357 -18.14 -1.25 -3.77
CA ASP A 357 -18.25 -0.73 -5.10
C ASP A 357 -17.00 -1.18 -5.83
N SER A 358 -17.12 -2.21 -6.67
CA SER A 358 -16.03 -2.67 -7.55
C SER A 358 -15.45 -1.52 -8.39
N GLY A 359 -16.23 -0.46 -8.59
CA GLY A 359 -15.80 0.81 -9.17
C GLY A 359 -14.72 1.56 -8.36
N THR A 360 -14.71 1.48 -7.02
CA THR A 360 -13.70 2.18 -6.20
C THR A 360 -12.32 1.54 -6.29
N CYS A 361 -12.24 0.20 -6.28
CA CYS A 361 -10.99 -0.53 -6.52
C CYS A 361 -10.45 -0.29 -7.94
N GLN A 362 -11.34 -0.25 -8.93
CA GLN A 362 -10.94 -0.03 -10.32
C GLN A 362 -10.48 1.43 -10.55
N ALA A 363 -11.11 2.40 -9.91
CA ALA A 363 -10.68 3.80 -9.92
C ALA A 363 -9.31 3.99 -9.22
N LEU A 364 -9.05 3.28 -8.12
CA LEU A 364 -7.74 3.28 -7.44
C LEU A 364 -6.63 2.69 -8.33
N LEU A 365 -6.92 1.58 -9.02
CA LEU A 365 -6.01 0.98 -10.01
C LEU A 365 -5.74 1.91 -11.19
N GLU A 366 -6.75 2.63 -11.68
CA GLU A 366 -6.57 3.65 -12.72
C GLU A 366 -5.71 4.82 -12.26
N LEU A 367 -5.94 5.35 -11.05
CA LEU A 367 -5.11 6.40 -10.45
C LEU A 367 -3.66 5.96 -10.31
N TYR A 368 -3.42 4.71 -9.90
CA TYR A 368 -2.07 4.16 -9.80
C TYR A 368 -1.39 4.06 -11.16
N ARG A 369 -2.10 3.54 -12.18
CA ARG A 369 -1.61 3.49 -13.58
C ARG A 369 -1.34 4.89 -14.13
N GLN A 370 -2.19 5.87 -13.83
CA GLN A 370 -2.04 7.26 -14.27
C GLN A 370 -0.81 7.91 -13.62
N ARG A 371 -0.58 7.69 -12.32
CA ARG A 371 0.62 8.16 -11.60
C ARG A 371 1.90 7.55 -12.18
N ARG A 372 1.89 6.25 -12.52
CA ARG A 372 3.04 5.57 -13.17
C ARG A 372 3.34 6.17 -14.55
N ARG A 373 2.31 6.44 -15.37
CA ARG A 373 2.48 7.16 -16.65
C ARG A 373 3.07 8.55 -16.46
N GLN A 374 2.66 9.29 -15.42
CA GLN A 374 3.23 10.60 -15.11
C GLN A 374 4.71 10.52 -14.69
N GLN A 375 5.08 9.56 -13.84
CA GLN A 375 6.48 9.36 -13.46
C GLN A 375 7.37 9.00 -14.66
N GLN A 376 6.87 8.16 -15.58
CA GLN A 376 7.58 7.86 -16.82
C GLN A 376 7.74 9.09 -17.71
N ARG A 377 6.70 9.94 -17.84
CA ARG A 377 6.82 11.23 -18.56
C ARG A 377 7.88 12.13 -17.95
N LYS A 378 7.89 12.31 -16.62
CA LYS A 378 8.93 13.10 -15.91
C LYS A 378 10.33 12.52 -16.09
N ARG A 379 10.50 11.19 -16.11
CA ARG A 379 11.80 10.55 -16.39
C ARG A 379 12.26 10.82 -17.84
N ARG A 380 11.37 10.66 -18.84
CA ARG A 380 11.69 10.97 -20.24
C ARG A 380 12.01 12.45 -20.44
N GLU A 381 11.29 13.34 -19.77
CA GLU A 381 11.54 14.77 -19.79
C GLU A 381 12.88 15.14 -19.13
N LYS A 382 13.23 14.55 -17.98
CA LYS A 382 14.55 14.72 -17.37
C LYS A 382 15.69 14.25 -18.27
N LEU A 383 15.52 13.11 -18.96
CA LEU A 383 16.51 12.62 -19.92
C LEU A 383 16.62 13.54 -21.13
N ARG A 384 15.50 14.03 -21.68
CA ARG A 384 15.48 15.02 -22.76
C ARG A 384 16.17 16.32 -22.34
N ASN A 385 15.92 16.81 -21.13
CA ASN A 385 16.56 18.03 -20.61
C ASN A 385 18.06 17.86 -20.35
N ARG A 386 18.51 16.66 -19.96
CA ARG A 386 19.95 16.35 -19.88
C ARG A 386 20.61 16.32 -21.26
N ALA A 387 19.94 15.74 -22.25
CA ALA A 387 20.44 15.71 -23.62
C ALA A 387 20.53 17.11 -24.25
N THR A 388 19.59 18.01 -23.95
CA THR A 388 19.67 19.40 -24.44
C THR A 388 20.76 20.20 -23.74
N ARG A 389 20.92 20.06 -22.40
CA ARG A 389 22.01 20.73 -21.67
C ARG A 389 23.41 20.29 -22.12
N GLY A 390 23.61 18.98 -22.32
CA GLY A 390 24.90 18.47 -22.79
C GLY A 390 25.27 18.95 -24.22
N ARG A 391 24.28 19.37 -25.02
CA ARG A 391 24.53 19.90 -26.37
C ARG A 391 24.87 21.38 -26.38
N GLU A 392 24.36 22.17 -25.43
CA GLU A 392 24.70 23.60 -25.29
C GLU A 392 26.12 23.78 -24.72
N GLU A 393 26.57 22.91 -23.80
CA GLU A 393 27.95 22.94 -23.30
C GLU A 393 28.98 22.50 -24.35
N SER A 394 28.61 21.60 -25.28
CA SER A 394 29.49 21.16 -26.38
C SER A 394 29.76 22.23 -27.44
N ILE A 395 28.91 23.25 -27.59
CA ILE A 395 29.09 24.29 -28.63
C ILE A 395 30.12 25.35 -28.21
N TYR A 396 30.43 25.46 -26.91
CA TYR A 396 31.39 26.45 -26.42
C TYR A 396 32.84 25.95 -26.32
N GLU A 397 33.09 24.64 -26.33
CA GLU A 397 34.47 24.12 -26.24
C GLU A 397 35.17 23.96 -27.59
N ASP A 398 34.43 23.85 -28.71
CA ASP A 398 35.01 23.58 -30.03
C ASP A 398 35.43 24.83 -30.82
N HIS A 399 35.36 26.03 -30.21
CA HIS A 399 35.78 27.28 -30.86
C HIS A 399 37.02 27.94 -30.22
N SER A 400 37.63 27.30 -29.20
CA SER A 400 38.74 27.93 -28.47
C SER A 400 40.15 27.40 -28.82
N PHE A 401 40.31 26.40 -29.67
CA PHE A 401 41.63 25.80 -29.96
C PHE A 401 42.22 26.04 -31.36
N ASP A 402 41.48 26.61 -32.31
CA ASP A 402 41.97 26.77 -33.70
C ASP A 402 42.67 28.11 -34.02
N LEU A 403 43.02 28.92 -33.01
CA LEU A 403 43.67 30.23 -33.20
C LEU A 403 45.07 30.37 -32.59
N MET A 404 45.82 29.26 -32.43
CA MET A 404 47.27 29.33 -32.27
C MET A 404 47.98 28.73 -33.48
N ARG A 405 48.09 29.54 -34.54
CA ARG A 405 49.10 29.34 -35.57
C ARG A 405 50.49 29.51 -34.95
N PRO A 406 51.42 28.56 -35.12
CA PRO A 406 52.80 28.76 -34.70
C PRO A 406 53.47 29.73 -35.68
N ILE A 407 53.95 30.85 -35.17
CA ILE A 407 54.98 31.66 -35.84
C ILE A 407 56.32 31.11 -35.33
N PHE A 408 56.83 30.08 -35.99
CA PHE A 408 58.25 29.73 -35.98
C PHE A 408 58.62 29.06 -37.30
#